data_AF-A0A2V8TB93-F1
#
_entry.id   AF-A0A2V8TB93-F1
#
_cell.length_a   1.000
_cell.length_b   1.000
_cell.length_c   1.000
_cell.angle_alpha   90.00
_cell.angle_beta   90.00
_cell.angle_gamma   90.00
#
_symmetry.space_group_name_H-M   'P 1'
#
loop_
_entity.id
_entity.type
_entity.pdbx_description
1 polymer ?
#
loop_
_entity_poly.entity_id
_entity_poly.type
_entity_poly.pdbx_seq_one_letter_code
_entity_poly.pdbx_strand_id
1 'polypeptide(L)'
;MIEEPRSEEQSVEVPDVLLDQFVEFHRPDVRLDELAVFDTLPAGHKGAFREWIESLAFTIIFVLIFTSYVAQATQVPTESMKATILVGDHFFLDKVTFPANYPTVIRPYLPHRSVKRLDIIAFKSPTDGNIPFVKRVIGLPGDTLEVRSKAVYVNGNKLDEPYKIHVDSTTYSPDPWTP
;
A
#
# COMPACT_ATOMS: atom_id res chain seq x y z
N MET A 1 4.01 28.13 23.77
CA MET A 1 5.21 28.98 23.89
C MET A 1 6.35 28.05 24.21
N ILE A 2 7.00 27.52 23.18
CA ILE A 2 8.12 26.58 23.32
C ILE A 2 9.36 27.49 23.23
N GLU A 3 10.02 27.70 24.36
CA GLU A 3 11.28 28.42 24.43
C GLU A 3 12.36 27.63 23.69
N GLU A 4 13.06 28.29 22.77
CA GLU A 4 14.27 27.76 22.14
C GLU A 4 15.34 27.47 23.21
N PRO A 5 16.07 26.34 23.13
CA PRO A 5 17.20 26.11 24.01
C PRO A 5 18.33 27.08 23.65
N ARG A 6 18.57 28.03 24.56
CA ARG A 6 19.70 28.95 24.62
C ARG A 6 21.02 28.19 24.35
N SER A 7 21.70 28.56 23.28
CA SER A 7 23.05 28.09 22.96
C SER A 7 24.05 28.62 24.00
N GLU A 8 24.47 27.77 24.93
CA GLU A 8 25.68 28.02 25.72
C GLU A 8 26.89 27.76 24.81
N GLU A 9 27.47 28.84 24.25
CA GLU A 9 28.82 28.80 23.70
C GLU A 9 29.80 28.55 24.84
N GLN A 10 30.02 27.29 25.16
CA GLN A 10 31.10 26.89 26.04
C GLN A 10 32.40 26.95 25.22
N SER A 11 33.08 28.10 25.27
CA SER A 11 34.44 28.26 24.74
C SER A 11 35.36 27.33 25.54
N VAL A 12 35.58 26.12 25.03
CA VAL A 12 36.61 25.23 25.55
C VAL A 12 37.95 25.88 25.21
N GLU A 13 38.59 26.46 26.21
CA GLU A 13 39.93 27.05 26.09
C GLU A 13 40.90 25.90 25.82
N VAL A 14 41.23 25.70 24.53
CA VAL A 14 42.22 24.72 24.12
C VAL A 14 43.57 25.28 24.58
N PRO A 15 44.31 24.59 25.47
CA PRO A 15 45.63 25.06 25.87
C PRO A 15 46.49 25.22 24.62
N ASP A 16 47.27 26.30 24.55
CA ASP A 16 48.23 26.54 23.49
C ASP A 16 49.22 25.36 23.41
N VAL A 17 48.88 24.37 22.58
CA VAL A 17 49.79 23.29 22.23
C VAL A 17 50.84 23.94 21.35
N LEU A 18 52.04 24.12 21.87
CA LEU A 18 53.18 24.56 21.07
C LEU A 18 53.30 23.61 19.87
N LEU A 19 53.28 24.20 18.67
CA LEU A 19 53.38 23.49 17.39
C LEU A 19 54.67 22.65 17.25
N ASP A 20 55.61 22.76 18.20
CA ASP A 20 56.84 21.99 18.28
C ASP A 20 56.66 20.57 18.83
N GLN A 21 55.52 20.26 19.47
CA GLN A 21 55.20 18.91 19.96
C GLN A 21 54.46 18.03 18.94
N PHE A 22 54.11 18.57 17.77
CA PHE A 22 53.62 17.71 16.69
C PHE A 22 54.77 16.84 16.19
N VAL A 23 54.66 15.54 16.46
CA VAL A 23 55.52 14.54 15.83
C VAL A 23 55.23 14.59 14.33
N GLU A 24 56.11 15.24 13.58
CA GLU A 24 56.07 15.23 12.12
C GLU A 24 56.23 13.77 11.68
N PHE A 25 55.12 13.14 11.28
CA PHE A 25 55.09 11.74 10.89
C PHE A 25 55.73 11.61 9.50
N HIS A 26 57.06 11.62 9.47
CA HIS A 26 57.83 11.52 8.25
C HIS A 26 57.77 10.06 7.76
N ARG A 27 56.83 9.76 6.86
CA ARG A 27 56.74 8.50 6.10
C ARG A 27 57.47 8.68 4.77
N PRO A 28 58.78 8.38 4.69
CA PRO A 28 59.55 8.53 3.45
C PRO A 28 59.16 7.53 2.36
N ASP A 29 58.35 6.52 2.70
CA ASP A 29 57.84 5.47 1.82
C ASP A 29 56.50 5.83 1.15
N VAL A 30 55.84 6.91 1.57
CA VAL A 30 54.59 7.38 0.94
C VAL A 30 54.93 8.38 -0.14
N ARG A 31 55.11 7.85 -1.35
CA ARG A 31 55.19 8.58 -2.60
C ARG A 31 53.85 9.29 -2.85
N LEU A 32 53.82 10.62 -2.71
CA LEU A 32 52.62 11.44 -2.98
C LEU A 32 52.12 11.29 -4.44
N ASP A 33 53.00 10.80 -5.32
CA ASP A 33 52.74 10.42 -6.71
C ASP A 33 51.99 9.08 -6.87
N GLU A 34 52.00 8.20 -5.85
CA GLU A 34 51.24 6.94 -5.81
C GLU A 34 49.91 7.06 -5.07
N LEU A 35 49.65 8.20 -4.42
CA LEU A 35 48.32 8.51 -3.90
C LEU A 35 47.38 8.68 -5.09
N ALA A 36 46.68 7.59 -5.42
CA ALA A 36 45.48 7.62 -6.24
C ALA A 36 44.45 8.47 -5.48
N VAL A 37 44.52 9.79 -5.67
CA VAL A 37 43.42 10.68 -5.37
C VAL A 37 42.29 10.20 -6.27
N PHE A 38 41.32 9.51 -5.68
CA PHE A 38 40.09 9.19 -6.37
C PHE A 38 39.40 10.52 -6.63
N ASP A 39 39.66 11.10 -7.80
CA ASP A 39 38.87 12.20 -8.32
C ASP A 39 37.43 11.70 -8.37
N THR A 40 36.62 12.11 -7.38
CA THR A 40 35.19 11.94 -7.47
C THR A 40 34.78 12.68 -8.73
N LEU A 41 34.34 11.93 -9.74
CA LEU A 41 33.85 12.49 -10.99
C LEU A 41 32.94 13.67 -10.61
N PRO A 42 33.20 14.89 -11.12
CA PRO A 42 32.41 16.05 -10.73
C PRO A 42 30.96 15.68 -11.01
N ALA A 43 30.13 15.65 -9.95
CA ALA A 43 28.70 15.49 -10.10
C ALA A 43 28.26 16.65 -10.98
N GLY A 44 28.09 16.37 -12.27
CA GLY A 44 27.88 17.40 -13.27
C GLY A 44 26.70 18.24 -12.80
N HIS A 45 26.89 19.55 -12.69
CA HIS A 45 25.86 20.49 -12.28
C HIS A 45 24.69 20.37 -13.28
N LYS A 46 23.75 19.46 -13.01
CA LYS A 46 22.41 19.58 -13.53
C LYS A 46 21.88 20.84 -12.84
N GLY A 47 21.38 21.80 -13.60
CA GLY A 47 20.87 23.04 -12.98
C GLY A 47 19.88 22.67 -11.86
N ALA A 48 19.95 23.34 -10.71
CA ALA A 48 19.11 23.02 -9.54
C ALA A 48 17.61 22.86 -9.89
N PHE A 49 17.15 23.64 -10.87
CA PHE A 49 15.81 23.53 -11.43
C PHE A 49 15.52 22.21 -12.14
N ARG A 50 16.49 21.67 -12.90
CA ARG A 50 16.39 20.38 -13.60
C ARG A 50 16.34 19.22 -12.61
N GLU A 51 17.15 19.23 -11.56
CA GLU A 51 17.14 18.20 -10.52
C GLU A 51 15.79 18.17 -9.77
N TRP A 52 15.25 19.36 -9.50
CA TRP A 52 13.94 19.50 -8.88
C TRP A 52 12.82 18.94 -9.78
N ILE A 53 12.82 19.28 -11.09
CA ILE A 53 11.86 18.73 -12.05
C ILE A 53 12.02 17.21 -12.20
N GLU A 54 13.25 16.70 -12.27
CA GLU A 54 13.52 15.26 -12.40
C GLU A 54 12.93 14.49 -11.21
N SER A 55 13.12 15.01 -10.00
CA SER A 55 12.56 14.44 -8.76
C SER A 55 11.03 14.51 -8.73
N LEU A 56 10.45 15.62 -9.17
CA LEU A 56 8.99 15.80 -9.25
C LEU A 56 8.37 14.85 -10.27
N ALA A 57 8.96 14.76 -11.46
CA ALA A 57 8.49 13.87 -12.53
C ALA A 57 8.56 12.40 -12.08
N PHE A 58 9.68 11.99 -11.47
CA PHE A 58 9.82 10.65 -10.92
C PHE A 58 8.74 10.35 -9.86
N THR A 59 8.49 11.30 -8.96
CA THR A 59 7.45 11.17 -7.92
C THR A 59 6.06 11.00 -8.53
N ILE A 60 5.69 11.82 -9.53
CA ILE A 60 4.39 11.71 -10.20
C ILE A 60 4.24 10.36 -10.88
N ILE A 61 5.25 9.93 -11.65
CA ILE A 61 5.24 8.63 -12.33
C ILE A 61 5.12 7.50 -11.32
N PHE A 62 5.89 7.55 -10.24
CA PHE A 62 5.83 6.58 -9.16
C PHE A 62 4.44 6.51 -8.54
N VAL A 63 3.84 7.64 -8.18
CA VAL A 63 2.50 7.70 -7.58
C VAL A 63 1.45 7.14 -8.56
N LEU A 64 1.52 7.49 -9.84
CA LEU A 64 0.59 6.96 -10.84
C LEU A 64 0.69 5.45 -11.00
N ILE A 65 1.91 4.90 -11.09
CA ILE A 65 2.12 3.45 -11.18
C ILE A 65 1.66 2.76 -9.89
N PHE A 66 2.07 3.27 -8.73
CA PHE A 66 1.77 2.68 -7.44
C PHE A 66 0.25 2.64 -7.17
N THR A 67 -0.45 3.76 -7.38
CA THR A 67 -1.89 3.86 -7.13
C THR A 67 -2.74 3.11 -8.17
N SER A 68 -2.25 3.02 -9.41
CA SER A 68 -2.92 2.27 -10.47
C SER A 68 -2.80 0.75 -10.26
N TYR A 69 -1.60 0.26 -9.95
CA TYR A 69 -1.28 -1.17 -10.02
C TYR A 69 -1.04 -1.86 -8.66
N VAL A 70 -0.49 -1.17 -7.66
CA VAL A 70 -0.09 -1.80 -6.40
C VAL A 70 -1.24 -1.78 -5.41
N ALA A 71 -1.62 -0.59 -4.97
CA ALA A 71 -2.62 -0.41 -3.94
C ALA A 71 -3.47 0.82 -4.23
N GLN A 72 -4.78 0.68 -4.08
CA GLN A 72 -5.70 1.81 -4.08
C GLN A 72 -6.32 1.93 -2.70
N ALA A 73 -6.09 3.10 -2.07
CA ALA A 73 -6.89 3.52 -0.93
C ALA A 73 -8.27 3.90 -1.47
N THR A 74 -9.30 3.13 -1.11
CA THR A 74 -10.68 3.50 -1.40
C THR A 74 -11.43 3.59 -0.08
N GLN A 75 -12.33 4.55 0.00
CA GLN A 75 -13.39 4.51 0.98
C GLN A 75 -14.52 3.66 0.39
N VAL A 76 -15.12 2.78 1.19
CA VAL A 76 -16.22 1.93 0.73
C VAL A 76 -17.51 2.74 0.80
N PRO A 77 -18.14 3.10 -0.33
CA PRO A 77 -19.33 3.96 -0.32
C PRO A 77 -20.62 3.18 -0.01
N THR A 78 -20.54 1.87 0.31
CA THR A 78 -21.73 1.02 0.43
C THR A 78 -22.11 0.74 1.89
N GLU A 79 -23.29 1.27 2.27
CA GLU A 79 -24.00 1.04 3.54
C GLU A 79 -24.16 -0.45 3.91
N SER A 80 -24.12 -1.36 2.93
CA SER A 80 -24.40 -2.79 3.15
C SER A 80 -23.33 -3.56 3.93
N MET A 81 -22.11 -3.03 4.08
CA MET A 81 -21.05 -3.68 4.88
C MET A 81 -20.85 -3.04 6.27
N LYS A 82 -21.68 -2.07 6.66
CA LYS A 82 -21.59 -1.38 7.96
C LYS A 82 -21.59 -2.31 9.18
N ALA A 83 -22.14 -3.51 9.06
CA ALA A 83 -22.19 -4.50 10.13
C ALA A 83 -20.85 -5.22 10.39
N THR A 84 -19.93 -5.27 9.41
CA THR A 84 -18.64 -5.98 9.53
C THR A 84 -17.44 -5.03 9.51
N ILE A 85 -17.64 -3.80 9.03
CA ILE A 85 -16.59 -2.80 8.85
C ILE A 85 -17.02 -1.55 9.63
N LEU A 86 -16.25 -1.15 10.64
CA LEU A 86 -16.56 0.08 11.38
C LEU A 86 -16.39 1.28 10.43
N VAL A 87 -17.33 2.22 10.49
CA VAL A 87 -17.27 3.47 9.73
C VAL A 87 -16.02 4.25 10.17
N GLY A 88 -14.99 4.25 9.32
CA GLY A 88 -13.67 4.84 9.63
C GLY A 88 -12.48 3.93 9.28
N ASP A 89 -12.71 2.64 9.05
CA ASP A 89 -11.63 1.74 8.63
C ASP A 89 -11.20 2.02 7.19
N HIS A 90 -9.89 2.20 7.02
CA HIS A 90 -9.26 2.38 5.72
C HIS A 90 -8.79 1.02 5.21
N PHE A 91 -9.31 0.57 4.08
CA PHE A 91 -8.88 -0.68 3.45
C PHE A 91 -8.01 -0.38 2.24
N PHE A 92 -6.91 -1.12 2.14
CA PHE A 92 -6.12 -1.18 0.93
C PHE A 92 -6.64 -2.32 0.06
N LEU A 93 -7.03 -2.00 -1.17
CA LEU A 93 -7.29 -3.02 -2.17
C LEU A 93 -5.96 -3.49 -2.72
N ASP A 94 -5.63 -4.77 -2.47
CA ASP A 94 -4.55 -5.44 -3.17
C ASP A 94 -4.98 -5.70 -4.64
N LYS A 95 -4.35 -4.97 -5.55
CA LYS A 95 -4.54 -5.12 -7.00
C LYS A 95 -3.52 -6.05 -7.63
N VAL A 96 -2.41 -6.35 -6.96
CA VAL A 96 -1.30 -7.16 -7.49
C VAL A 96 -1.73 -8.61 -7.62
N THR A 97 -2.45 -9.12 -6.61
CA THR A 97 -2.91 -10.51 -6.54
C THR A 97 -4.03 -10.84 -7.56
N PHE A 98 -4.71 -9.81 -8.08
CA PHE A 98 -5.78 -9.93 -9.07
C PHE A 98 -5.46 -9.14 -10.35
N PRO A 99 -4.61 -9.68 -11.25
CA PRO A 99 -4.10 -8.96 -12.41
C PRO A 99 -5.12 -8.78 -13.54
N ALA A 100 -6.44 -8.78 -13.24
CA ALA A 100 -7.49 -8.61 -14.24
C ALA A 100 -7.38 -7.29 -15.00
N ASN A 101 -6.86 -6.24 -14.34
CA ASN A 101 -6.65 -4.91 -14.93
C ASN A 101 -5.21 -4.68 -15.45
N TYR A 102 -4.35 -5.69 -15.41
CA TYR A 102 -2.97 -5.56 -15.87
C TYR A 102 -2.84 -5.84 -17.37
N PRO A 103 -1.95 -5.13 -18.08
CA PRO A 103 -1.62 -5.41 -19.48
C PRO A 103 -1.31 -6.89 -19.72
N THR A 104 -1.79 -7.44 -20.84
CA THR A 104 -1.64 -8.86 -21.22
C THR A 104 -0.20 -9.34 -21.19
N VAL A 105 0.76 -8.46 -21.47
CA VAL A 105 2.21 -8.75 -21.46
C VAL A 105 2.78 -9.05 -20.08
N ILE A 106 2.28 -8.42 -19.02
CA ILE A 106 2.78 -8.59 -17.64
C ILE A 106 1.90 -9.49 -16.78
N ARG A 107 0.64 -9.67 -17.17
CA ARG A 107 -0.34 -10.55 -16.51
C ARG A 107 0.18 -11.96 -16.19
N PRO A 108 0.93 -12.68 -17.05
CA PRO A 108 1.39 -14.04 -16.73
C PRO A 108 2.53 -14.09 -15.70
N TYR A 109 3.23 -12.98 -15.47
CA TYR A 109 4.35 -12.92 -14.50
C TYR A 109 3.90 -12.51 -13.10
N LEU A 110 2.64 -12.10 -12.94
CA LEU A 110 2.09 -11.69 -11.67
C LEU A 110 1.51 -12.88 -10.91
N PRO A 111 1.60 -12.88 -9.57
CA PRO A 111 0.98 -13.92 -8.76
C PRO A 111 -0.53 -13.92 -8.99
N HIS A 112 -1.05 -15.04 -9.49
CA HIS A 112 -2.49 -15.23 -9.65
C HIS A 112 -3.03 -16.05 -8.48
N ARG A 113 -3.82 -15.43 -7.62
CA ARG A 113 -4.59 -16.15 -6.60
C ARG A 113 -6.01 -16.35 -7.10
N SER A 114 -6.52 -17.58 -7.02
CA SER A 114 -7.94 -17.84 -7.25
C SER A 114 -8.78 -17.26 -6.10
N VAL A 115 -9.92 -16.68 -6.45
CA VAL A 115 -10.91 -16.21 -5.48
C VAL A 115 -11.42 -17.41 -4.68
N LYS A 116 -11.39 -17.29 -3.35
CA LYS A 116 -11.92 -18.31 -2.45
C LYS A 116 -13.26 -17.85 -1.86
N ARG A 117 -14.05 -18.81 -1.39
CA ARG A 117 -15.24 -18.50 -0.59
C ARG A 117 -14.83 -17.67 0.64
N LEU A 118 -15.74 -16.79 1.03
CA LEU A 118 -15.60 -15.82 2.12
C LEU A 118 -14.58 -14.70 1.89
N ASP A 119 -13.85 -14.69 0.77
CA ASP A 119 -13.01 -13.55 0.39
C ASP A 119 -13.88 -12.29 0.21
N ILE A 120 -13.36 -11.13 0.62
CA ILE A 120 -14.01 -9.83 0.38
C ILE A 120 -13.36 -9.26 -0.87
N ILE A 121 -14.17 -8.99 -1.89
CA ILE A 121 -13.70 -8.49 -3.17
C ILE A 121 -14.37 -7.17 -3.50
N ALA A 122 -13.64 -6.33 -4.22
CA ALA A 122 -14.17 -5.13 -4.83
C ALA A 122 -14.27 -5.32 -6.34
N PHE A 123 -15.43 -4.99 -6.92
CA PHE A 123 -15.66 -5.08 -8.36
C PHE A 123 -16.51 -3.90 -8.85
N LYS A 124 -16.50 -3.66 -10.15
CA LYS A 124 -17.32 -2.60 -10.76
C LYS A 124 -18.79 -3.01 -10.73
N SER A 125 -19.67 -2.11 -10.28
CA SER A 125 -21.11 -2.38 -10.31
C SER A 125 -21.58 -2.70 -11.74
N PRO A 126 -22.42 -3.72 -11.93
CA PRO A 126 -22.99 -4.05 -13.24
C PRO A 126 -23.98 -2.99 -13.74
N THR A 127 -24.56 -2.19 -12.84
CA THR A 127 -25.52 -1.12 -13.18
C THR A 127 -24.81 0.19 -13.49
N ASP A 128 -23.80 0.54 -12.67
CA ASP A 128 -23.02 1.79 -12.81
C ASP A 128 -21.53 1.50 -12.64
N GLY A 129 -20.82 1.29 -13.75
CA GLY A 129 -19.43 0.82 -13.77
C GLY A 129 -18.38 1.73 -13.12
N ASN A 130 -18.77 2.91 -12.66
CA ASN A 130 -17.90 3.87 -11.97
C ASN A 130 -17.91 3.72 -10.45
N ILE A 131 -18.86 2.99 -9.87
CA ILE A 131 -18.97 2.81 -8.42
C ILE A 131 -18.41 1.43 -8.02
N PRO A 132 -17.32 1.38 -7.23
CA PRO A 132 -16.79 0.11 -6.75
C PRO A 132 -17.71 -0.50 -5.69
N PHE A 133 -18.13 -1.74 -5.89
CA PHE A 133 -18.91 -2.52 -4.92
C PHE A 133 -17.97 -3.43 -4.16
N VAL A 134 -18.02 -3.36 -2.84
CA VAL A 134 -17.33 -4.31 -1.96
C VAL A 134 -18.36 -5.31 -1.43
N LYS A 135 -18.13 -6.60 -1.69
CA LYS A 135 -18.99 -7.70 -1.27
C LYS A 135 -18.16 -8.91 -0.85
N ARG A 136 -18.77 -9.80 -0.06
CA ARG A 136 -18.19 -11.10 0.32
C ARG A 136 -18.58 -12.17 -0.69
N VAL A 137 -17.63 -13.00 -1.08
CA VAL A 137 -17.83 -14.13 -2.00
C VAL A 137 -18.52 -15.26 -1.26
N ILE A 138 -19.74 -15.60 -1.65
CA ILE A 138 -20.52 -16.69 -1.06
C ILE A 138 -20.48 -17.95 -1.94
N GLY A 139 -20.66 -17.78 -3.26
CA GLY A 139 -20.56 -18.85 -4.25
C GLY A 139 -19.43 -18.61 -5.24
N LEU A 140 -18.87 -19.71 -5.73
CA LEU A 140 -17.90 -19.81 -6.81
C LEU A 140 -18.56 -20.50 -8.02
N PRO A 141 -17.94 -20.45 -9.21
CA PRO A 141 -18.47 -21.12 -10.39
C PRO A 141 -18.75 -22.61 -10.12
N GLY A 142 -19.96 -23.06 -10.44
CA GLY A 142 -20.43 -24.43 -10.21
C GLY A 142 -21.18 -24.64 -8.89
N ASP A 143 -21.22 -23.66 -7.99
CA ASP A 143 -22.00 -23.77 -6.76
C ASP A 143 -23.50 -23.51 -6.98
N THR A 144 -24.31 -24.25 -6.24
CA THR A 144 -25.74 -23.99 -6.06
C THR A 144 -25.95 -23.26 -4.73
N LEU A 145 -26.55 -22.06 -4.78
CA LEU A 145 -26.84 -21.26 -3.61
C LEU A 145 -28.32 -21.26 -3.30
N GLU A 146 -28.67 -21.46 -2.04
CA GLU A 146 -30.05 -21.37 -1.57
C GLU A 146 -30.11 -20.58 -0.26
N VAL A 147 -31.17 -19.79 -0.10
CA VAL A 147 -31.43 -19.06 1.15
C VAL A 147 -32.73 -19.59 1.73
N ARG A 148 -32.66 -20.17 2.93
CA ARG A 148 -33.83 -20.72 3.63
C ARG A 148 -33.87 -20.14 5.03
N SER A 149 -34.94 -19.44 5.39
CA SER A 149 -35.14 -18.87 6.74
C SER A 149 -33.92 -18.07 7.23
N LYS A 150 -33.39 -17.18 6.38
CA LYS A 150 -32.18 -16.37 6.62
C LYS A 150 -30.86 -17.14 6.78
N ALA A 151 -30.81 -18.44 6.55
CA ALA A 151 -29.56 -19.19 6.45
C ALA A 151 -29.18 -19.41 4.98
N VAL A 152 -27.89 -19.25 4.66
CA VAL A 152 -27.36 -19.55 3.33
C VAL A 152 -26.91 -21.00 3.31
N TYR A 153 -27.26 -21.70 2.24
CA TYR A 153 -26.83 -23.05 1.93
C TYR A 153 -26.05 -23.04 0.62
N VAL A 154 -24.92 -23.73 0.61
CA VAL A 154 -24.04 -23.89 -0.55
C VAL A 154 -23.95 -25.38 -0.86
N ASN A 155 -24.42 -25.78 -2.03
CA ASN A 155 -24.50 -27.19 -2.44
C ASN A 155 -25.23 -28.05 -1.40
N GLY A 156 -26.33 -27.52 -0.82
CA GLY A 156 -27.14 -28.18 0.21
C GLY A 156 -26.57 -28.11 1.65
N ASN A 157 -25.32 -27.68 1.83
CA ASN A 157 -24.71 -27.56 3.16
C ASN A 157 -24.88 -26.14 3.71
N LYS A 158 -25.30 -26.01 4.97
CA LYS A 158 -25.42 -24.69 5.63
C LYS A 158 -24.05 -24.04 5.75
N LEU A 159 -23.94 -22.79 5.27
CA LEU A 159 -22.74 -21.99 5.42
C LEU A 159 -22.67 -21.40 6.82
N ASP A 160 -21.49 -21.49 7.45
CA ASP A 160 -21.22 -20.79 8.70
C ASP A 160 -20.90 -19.32 8.42
N GLU A 161 -21.72 -18.42 8.97
CA GLU A 161 -21.66 -16.98 8.72
C GLU A 161 -21.57 -16.20 10.05
N PRO A 162 -20.47 -16.30 10.80
CA PRO A 162 -20.33 -15.63 12.11
C PRO A 162 -20.36 -14.09 12.01
N TYR A 163 -20.15 -13.55 10.81
CA TYR A 163 -20.20 -12.12 10.50
C TYR A 163 -21.62 -11.58 10.23
N LYS A 164 -22.66 -12.44 10.28
CA LYS A 164 -24.02 -12.08 9.90
C LYS A 164 -24.76 -11.42 11.07
N ILE A 165 -25.32 -10.24 10.81
CA ILE A 165 -26.21 -9.54 11.75
C ILE A 165 -27.60 -9.44 11.12
N HIS A 166 -28.62 -9.92 11.81
CA HIS A 166 -30.02 -9.80 11.38
C HIS A 166 -30.64 -8.53 11.95
N VAL A 167 -30.74 -7.49 11.11
CA VAL A 167 -31.32 -6.20 11.52
C VAL A 167 -32.85 -6.20 11.45
N ASP A 168 -33.43 -7.10 10.65
CA ASP A 168 -34.87 -7.25 10.48
C ASP A 168 -35.33 -8.66 10.93
N SER A 169 -36.51 -8.72 11.55
CA SER A 169 -37.23 -9.93 11.90
C SER A 169 -37.81 -10.68 10.70
N THR A 170 -38.02 -10.03 9.54
CA THR A 170 -38.65 -10.65 8.36
C THR A 170 -37.92 -11.89 7.85
N THR A 171 -38.55 -13.05 7.93
CA THR A 171 -38.09 -14.30 7.30
C THR A 171 -38.90 -14.57 6.05
N TYR A 172 -38.26 -14.63 4.89
CA TYR A 172 -38.92 -15.09 3.68
C TYR A 172 -39.28 -16.58 3.82
N SER A 173 -40.52 -16.90 3.46
CA SER A 173 -41.01 -18.27 3.39
C SER A 173 -40.19 -19.06 2.35
N PRO A 174 -39.86 -20.34 2.61
CA PRO A 174 -39.24 -21.19 1.61
C PRO A 174 -40.17 -21.53 0.44
N ASP A 175 -41.47 -21.25 0.54
CA ASP A 175 -42.43 -21.41 -0.55
C ASP A 175 -42.39 -20.19 -1.49
N PRO A 176 -42.03 -20.39 -2.79
CA PRO A 176 -42.01 -19.30 -3.77
C PRO A 176 -43.37 -18.66 -4.05
N TRP A 177 -44.48 -19.21 -3.55
CA TRP A 177 -45.85 -18.74 -3.83
C TRP A 177 -46.56 -18.07 -2.65
N THR A 178 -45.96 -18.05 -1.46
CA THR A 178 -46.52 -17.30 -0.32
C THR A 178 -46.07 -15.84 -0.38
N PRO A 179 -47.00 -14.86 -0.46
CA PRO A 179 -46.70 -13.43 -0.52
C PRO A 179 -46.09 -12.88 0.77
#